data_AF-A0A2D6R2H1-F1
#
_entry.id   AF-A0A2D6R2H1-F1
#
_cell.length_a   1.000
_cell.length_b   1.000
_cell.length_c   1.000
_cell.angle_alpha   90.00
_cell.angle_beta   90.00
_cell.angle_gamma   90.00
#
_symmetry.space_group_name_H-M   'P 1'
#
loop_
_entity.id
_entity.type
_entity.pdbx_description
1 polymer ?
#
loop_
_entity_poly.entity_id
_entity_poly.type
_entity_poly.pdbx_seq_one_letter_code
_entity_poly.pdbx_strand_id
1 'polypeptide(L)'
;MKRSERHHLKENALAVWLADVADVFETRSREVFIWAALAVVALVLVGGYVSYQQSADLRGTDLLADALNTASAPVVPPPPPPDPSDPTAAPPAAAFQPGSFTSEGRRAEAALEKFMLAAEAFPESPAGITARYHAATLLGTLGRRDEAEAYYAEVVALAGDNIYGRMARLGLAETSMNGGNPDAAIALFEEALNLTGAQVPLDGVLMRLGRAYLRAGRTVEAEESFARIVDEFPQSIYGPVAQTELDELQTRDADAS
;
A
#
# COMPACT_ATOMS: atom_id res chain seq x y z
N MET A 1 41.15 -37.29 40.26
CA MET A 1 41.65 -35.96 39.88
C MET A 1 40.47 -35.00 39.89
N LYS A 2 40.60 -33.89 40.61
CA LYS A 2 39.53 -33.22 41.37
C LYS A 2 38.74 -32.21 40.51
N ARG A 3 37.42 -32.21 40.71
CA ARG A 3 36.43 -31.27 40.14
C ARG A 3 36.62 -29.82 40.61
N SER A 4 37.50 -29.57 41.58
CA SER A 4 37.75 -28.26 42.20
C SER A 4 38.63 -27.34 41.35
N GLU A 5 39.51 -27.85 40.49
CA GLU A 5 40.45 -27.01 39.74
C GLU A 5 39.82 -26.18 38.60
N ARG A 6 38.63 -26.56 38.11
CA ARG A 6 37.94 -25.82 37.03
C ARG A 6 37.18 -24.58 37.52
N HIS A 7 36.91 -24.47 38.82
CA HIS A 7 36.18 -23.34 39.39
C HIS A 7 37.08 -22.12 39.60
N HIS A 8 38.31 -22.34 40.07
CA HIS A 8 39.28 -21.27 40.32
C HIS A 8 39.75 -20.56 39.04
N LEU A 9 39.73 -21.25 37.89
CA LEU A 9 40.05 -20.63 36.60
C LEU A 9 38.99 -19.61 36.14
N LYS A 10 37.71 -19.80 36.50
CA LYS A 10 36.64 -18.85 36.17
C LYS A 10 36.61 -17.65 37.12
N GLU A 11 36.88 -17.88 38.40
CA GLU A 11 37.00 -16.82 39.41
C GLU A 11 38.19 -15.91 39.12
N ASN A 12 39.34 -16.47 38.74
CA ASN A 12 40.50 -15.69 38.35
C ASN A 12 40.27 -14.92 37.04
N ALA A 13 39.51 -15.47 36.08
CA ALA A 13 39.17 -14.73 34.85
C ALA A 13 38.26 -13.52 35.12
N LEU A 14 37.28 -13.65 36.02
CA LEU A 14 36.45 -12.52 36.45
C LEU A 14 37.24 -11.51 37.30
N ALA A 15 38.15 -11.98 38.15
CA ALA A 15 39.01 -11.11 38.95
C ALA A 15 40.01 -10.33 38.07
N VAL A 16 40.58 -10.97 37.05
CA VAL A 16 41.47 -10.31 36.07
C VAL A 16 40.67 -9.33 35.20
N TRP A 17 39.46 -9.69 34.78
CA TRP A 17 38.58 -8.76 34.06
C TRP A 17 38.17 -7.56 34.92
N LEU A 18 37.85 -7.78 36.20
CA LEU A 18 37.52 -6.69 37.14
C LEU A 18 38.72 -5.80 37.44
N ALA A 19 39.93 -6.37 37.52
CA ALA A 19 41.17 -5.62 37.70
C ALA A 19 41.52 -4.79 36.45
N ASP A 20 41.38 -5.35 35.24
CA ASP A 20 41.57 -4.63 33.98
C ASP A 20 40.54 -3.49 33.84
N VAL A 21 39.28 -3.73 34.22
CA VAL A 21 38.24 -2.70 34.22
C VAL A 21 38.57 -1.58 35.23
N ALA A 22 39.12 -1.92 36.40
CA ALA A 22 39.50 -0.94 37.41
C ALA A 22 40.72 -0.09 37.00
N ASP A 23 41.74 -0.70 36.38
CA ASP A 23 42.98 -0.02 35.97
C ASP A 23 42.76 0.94 34.77
N VAL A 24 41.89 0.54 33.84
CA VAL A 24 41.39 1.43 32.76
C VAL A 24 40.56 2.58 33.32
N PHE A 25 39.81 2.35 34.40
CA PHE A 25 39.02 3.38 35.08
C PHE A 25 39.91 4.40 35.80
N GLU A 26 41.05 3.99 36.35
CA GLU A 26 41.95 4.87 37.10
C GLU A 26 42.80 5.75 36.16
N THR A 27 43.27 5.19 35.04
CA THR A 27 44.16 5.88 34.09
C THR A 27 43.40 6.72 33.05
N ARG A 28 42.15 6.37 32.72
CA ARG A 28 41.28 7.06 31.74
C ARG A 28 39.92 7.49 32.31
N SER A 29 39.79 7.66 33.62
CA SER A 29 38.54 8.04 34.32
C SER A 29 37.72 9.11 33.60
N ARG A 30 38.39 10.18 33.13
CA ARG A 30 37.75 11.28 32.41
C ARG A 30 37.23 10.88 31.03
N GLU A 31 37.96 10.08 30.26
CA GLU A 31 37.53 9.60 28.94
C GLU A 31 36.41 8.57 29.06
N VAL A 32 36.52 7.62 29.99
CA VAL A 32 35.47 6.62 30.26
C VAL A 32 34.18 7.30 30.71
N PHE A 33 34.26 8.32 31.56
CA PHE A 33 33.10 9.10 31.98
C PHE A 33 32.46 9.88 30.83
N ILE A 34 33.26 10.49 29.94
CA ILE A 34 32.75 11.19 28.76
C ILE A 34 32.01 10.21 27.83
N TRP A 35 32.60 9.05 27.53
CA TRP A 35 31.95 8.04 26.70
C TRP A 35 30.69 7.46 27.35
N ALA A 36 30.69 7.24 28.67
CA ALA A 36 29.51 6.81 29.40
C ALA A 36 28.39 7.87 29.37
N ALA A 37 28.73 9.15 29.57
CA ALA A 37 27.78 10.25 29.47
C ALA A 37 27.20 10.39 28.05
N LEU A 38 28.05 10.27 27.01
CA LEU A 38 27.60 10.27 25.62
C LEU A 38 26.67 9.09 25.32
N ALA A 39 26.96 7.90 25.85
CA ALA A 39 26.10 6.73 25.69
C ALA A 39 24.72 6.93 26.35
N VAL A 40 24.67 7.54 27.55
CA VAL A 40 23.41 7.88 28.21
C VAL A 40 22.61 8.91 27.41
N VAL A 41 23.26 9.97 26.90
CA VAL A 41 22.60 10.96 26.04
C VAL A 41 22.07 10.30 24.77
N ALA A 42 22.86 9.43 24.12
CA ALA A 42 22.43 8.68 22.95
C ALA A 42 21.21 7.79 23.26
N LEU A 43 21.20 7.10 24.40
CA LEU A 43 20.05 6.29 24.84
C LEU A 43 18.80 7.13 25.09
N VAL A 44 18.94 8.32 25.69
CA VAL A 44 17.80 9.24 25.91
C VAL A 44 17.27 9.76 24.57
N LEU A 45 18.16 10.13 23.64
CA LEU A 45 17.77 10.58 22.31
C LEU A 45 17.06 9.47 21.52
N VAL A 46 17.61 8.25 21.52
CA VAL A 46 17.00 7.08 20.88
C VAL A 46 15.67 6.72 21.54
N GLY A 47 15.60 6.71 22.88
CA GLY A 47 14.38 6.44 23.62
C GLY A 47 13.29 7.49 23.34
N GLY A 48 13.67 8.77 23.29
CA GLY A 48 12.78 9.86 22.91
C GLY A 48 12.27 9.71 21.47
N TYR A 49 13.16 9.38 20.53
CA TYR A 49 12.81 9.14 19.14
C TYR A 49 11.85 7.96 18.96
N VAL A 50 12.12 6.82 19.62
CA VAL A 50 11.27 5.63 19.58
C VAL A 50 9.90 5.93 20.21
N SER A 51 9.85 6.63 21.34
CA SER A 51 8.60 7.01 21.99
C SER A 51 7.77 7.98 21.12
N TYR A 52 8.44 8.91 20.44
CA TYR A 52 7.81 9.81 19.48
C TYR A 52 7.22 9.05 18.29
N GLN A 53 7.98 8.12 17.68
CA GLN A 53 7.49 7.28 16.59
C GLN A 53 6.29 6.42 17.02
N GLN A 54 6.36 5.75 18.17
CA GLN A 54 5.23 4.95 18.68
C GLN A 54 3.98 5.78 18.93
N SER A 55 4.15 7.01 19.43
CA SER A 55 3.02 7.92 19.66
C SER A 55 2.42 8.42 18.33
N ALA A 56 3.25 8.65 17.32
CA ALA A 56 2.82 9.01 15.98
C ALA A 56 2.05 7.86 15.31
N ASP A 57 2.53 6.62 15.46
CA ASP A 57 1.88 5.43 14.90
C ASP A 57 0.46 5.24 15.44
N LEU A 58 0.26 5.35 16.76
CA LEU A 58 -1.08 5.20 17.38
C LEU A 58 -2.08 6.24 16.86
N ARG A 59 -1.66 7.51 16.79
CA ARG A 59 -2.53 8.58 16.28
C ARG A 59 -2.81 8.42 14.79
N GLY A 60 -1.84 7.95 14.02
CA GLY A 60 -2.01 7.61 12.60
C GLY A 60 -3.03 6.50 12.40
N THR A 61 -2.97 5.44 13.23
CA THR A 61 -3.94 4.34 13.17
C THR A 61 -5.36 4.78 13.50
N ASP A 62 -5.54 5.72 14.45
CA ASP A 62 -6.86 6.24 14.80
C ASP A 62 -7.47 7.07 13.65
N LEU A 63 -6.68 7.94 13.02
CA LEU A 63 -7.15 8.72 11.86
C LEU A 63 -7.46 7.80 10.67
N LEU A 64 -6.62 6.80 10.42
CA LEU A 64 -6.87 5.81 9.38
C LEU A 64 -8.15 5.02 9.67
N ALA A 65 -8.39 4.63 10.92
CA ALA A 65 -9.60 3.91 11.31
C ALA A 65 -10.87 4.76 11.09
N ASP A 66 -10.84 6.05 11.44
CA ASP A 66 -11.96 6.96 11.16
C ASP A 66 -12.22 7.13 9.65
N ALA A 67 -11.15 7.23 8.85
CA ALA A 67 -11.27 7.27 7.39
C ALA A 67 -11.89 5.98 6.84
N LEU A 68 -11.44 4.80 7.29
CA LEU A 68 -11.97 3.50 6.90
C LEU A 68 -13.43 3.29 7.33
N ASN A 69 -13.81 3.76 8.53
CA ASN A 69 -15.20 3.72 9.00
C ASN A 69 -16.11 4.55 8.08
N THR A 70 -15.63 5.72 7.66
CA THR A 70 -16.34 6.58 6.71
C THR A 70 -16.41 5.93 5.32
N ALA A 71 -15.32 5.30 4.89
CA ALA A 71 -15.21 4.55 3.64
C ALA A 71 -15.92 3.18 3.66
N SER A 72 -16.57 2.79 4.76
CA SER A 72 -17.39 1.57 4.85
C SER A 72 -18.81 1.85 5.33
N ALA A 73 -19.12 3.13 5.57
CA ALA A 73 -20.45 3.56 5.97
C ALA A 73 -21.53 3.21 4.93
N PRO A 74 -22.73 2.82 5.36
CA PRO A 74 -23.80 2.42 4.45
C PRO A 74 -24.28 3.61 3.61
N VAL A 75 -24.59 3.34 2.33
CA VAL A 75 -25.25 4.31 1.45
C VAL A 75 -26.75 4.01 1.43
N VAL A 76 -27.56 4.93 1.95
CA VAL A 76 -29.02 4.86 1.96
C VAL A 76 -29.57 5.95 1.04
N PRO A 77 -30.08 5.61 -0.16
CA PRO A 77 -30.59 6.61 -1.09
C PRO A 77 -31.83 7.31 -0.51
N PRO A 78 -32.07 8.58 -0.89
CA PRO A 78 -33.28 9.28 -0.47
C PRO A 78 -34.54 8.55 -0.99
N PRO A 79 -35.67 8.64 -0.26
CA PRO A 79 -36.91 8.02 -0.70
C PRO A 79 -37.34 8.60 -2.06
N PRO A 80 -37.93 7.78 -2.95
CA PRO A 80 -38.41 8.26 -4.23
C PRO A 80 -39.48 9.34 -4.03
N PRO A 81 -39.59 10.33 -4.95
CA PRO A 81 -40.65 11.31 -4.91
C PRO A 81 -42.03 10.62 -4.97
N PRO A 82 -43.08 11.23 -4.38
CA PRO A 82 -44.43 10.67 -4.40
C PRO A 82 -44.92 10.45 -5.85
N ASP A 83 -45.68 9.38 -6.06
CA ASP A 83 -46.23 9.02 -7.38
C ASP A 83 -47.10 10.18 -7.90
N PRO A 84 -46.85 10.70 -9.11
CA PRO A 84 -47.70 11.75 -9.71
C PRO A 84 -49.18 11.33 -9.86
N SER A 85 -49.47 10.02 -9.82
CA SER A 85 -50.80 9.42 -9.87
C SER A 85 -51.52 9.42 -8.51
N ASP A 86 -50.78 9.56 -7.41
CA ASP A 86 -51.29 9.70 -6.05
C ASP A 86 -50.45 10.73 -5.27
N PRO A 87 -50.68 12.03 -5.49
CA PRO A 87 -49.94 13.12 -4.83
C PRO A 87 -50.20 13.20 -3.32
N THR A 88 -51.13 12.39 -2.79
CA THR A 88 -51.42 12.25 -1.35
C THR A 88 -50.68 11.09 -0.68
N ALA A 89 -50.03 10.22 -1.47
CA ALA A 89 -49.19 9.17 -0.91
C ALA A 89 -48.01 9.79 -0.14
N ALA A 90 -48.00 9.61 1.18
CA ALA A 90 -46.90 10.06 2.01
C ALA A 90 -45.61 9.36 1.52
N PRO A 91 -44.53 10.09 1.18
CA PRO A 91 -43.27 9.46 0.81
C PRO A 91 -42.82 8.56 1.98
N PRO A 92 -42.29 7.35 1.71
CA PRO A 92 -41.79 6.51 2.78
C PRO A 92 -40.76 7.30 3.59
N ALA A 93 -40.87 7.26 4.93
CA ALA A 93 -39.98 8.01 5.81
C ALA A 93 -38.53 7.74 5.41
N ALA A 94 -37.76 8.80 5.16
CA ALA A 94 -36.34 8.66 4.85
C ALA A 94 -35.70 7.86 5.98
N ALA A 95 -35.20 6.66 5.67
CA ALA A 95 -34.48 5.83 6.62
C ALA A 95 -33.07 6.42 6.83
N PHE A 96 -32.99 7.62 7.39
CA PHE A 96 -31.72 8.21 7.78
C PHE A 96 -31.16 7.41 8.95
N GLN A 97 -30.13 6.61 8.68
CA GLN A 97 -29.35 5.97 9.72
C GLN A 97 -28.22 6.93 10.10
N PRO A 98 -28.06 7.29 11.39
CA PRO A 98 -26.91 8.07 11.82
C PRO A 98 -25.60 7.42 11.36
N GLY A 99 -24.75 8.18 10.68
CA GLY A 99 -23.52 7.65 10.07
C GLY A 99 -23.67 7.06 8.67
N SER A 100 -24.84 7.18 8.03
CA SER A 100 -25.04 6.80 6.61
C SER A 100 -24.83 7.96 5.64
N PHE A 101 -24.53 7.62 4.38
CA PHE A 101 -24.42 8.57 3.27
C PHE A 101 -25.58 8.42 2.30
N THR A 102 -25.96 9.48 1.59
CA THR A 102 -27.08 9.40 0.64
C THR A 102 -26.66 9.01 -0.78
N SER A 103 -25.36 9.03 -1.08
CA SER A 103 -24.80 8.58 -2.35
C SER A 103 -23.36 8.10 -2.18
N GLU A 104 -22.93 7.20 -3.07
CA GLU A 104 -21.55 6.71 -3.13
C GLU A 104 -20.54 7.84 -3.34
N GLY A 105 -20.84 8.80 -4.22
CA GLY A 105 -19.96 9.95 -4.46
C GLY A 105 -19.73 10.79 -3.20
N ARG A 106 -20.78 11.10 -2.43
CA ARG A 106 -20.63 11.86 -1.17
C ARG A 106 -19.85 11.08 -0.11
N ARG A 107 -20.04 9.77 -0.04
CA ARG A 107 -19.27 8.89 0.85
C ARG A 107 -17.79 8.89 0.47
N ALA A 108 -17.50 8.77 -0.83
CA ALA A 108 -16.14 8.79 -1.36
C ALA A 108 -15.45 10.13 -1.09
N GLU A 109 -16.12 11.27 -1.29
CA GLU A 109 -15.57 12.59 -0.96
C GLU A 109 -15.29 12.76 0.54
N ALA A 110 -16.23 12.37 1.41
CA ALA A 110 -16.04 12.47 2.86
C ALA A 110 -14.92 11.54 3.38
N ALA A 111 -14.82 10.33 2.81
CA ALA A 111 -13.73 9.41 3.13
C ALA A 111 -12.38 9.94 2.63
N LEU A 112 -12.34 10.54 1.42
CA LEU A 112 -11.14 11.11 0.83
C LEU A 112 -10.54 12.20 1.72
N GLU A 113 -11.35 13.13 2.23
CA GLU A 113 -10.89 14.19 3.14
C GLU A 113 -10.19 13.60 4.37
N LYS A 114 -10.76 12.56 4.97
CA LYS A 114 -10.17 11.88 6.14
C LYS A 114 -8.90 11.11 5.82
N PHE A 115 -8.84 10.43 4.67
CA PHE A 115 -7.62 9.76 4.24
C PHE A 115 -6.49 10.74 3.95
N MET A 116 -6.78 11.88 3.31
CA MET A 116 -5.79 12.95 3.09
C MET A 116 -5.28 13.49 4.42
N LEU A 117 -6.16 13.76 5.38
CA LEU A 117 -5.76 14.20 6.72
C LEU A 117 -4.82 13.21 7.41
N ALA A 118 -5.13 11.91 7.37
CA ALA A 118 -4.27 10.88 7.93
C ALA A 118 -2.91 10.77 7.22
N ALA A 119 -2.91 10.90 5.89
CA ALA A 119 -1.70 10.87 5.06
C ALA A 119 -0.79 12.09 5.28
N GLU A 120 -1.35 13.27 5.53
CA GLU A 120 -0.61 14.51 5.77
C GLU A 120 -0.09 14.62 7.20
N ALA A 121 -0.88 14.17 8.18
CA ALA A 121 -0.48 14.20 9.59
C ALA A 121 0.68 13.26 9.90
N PHE A 122 0.76 12.10 9.21
CA PHE A 122 1.75 11.05 9.47
C PHE A 122 2.35 10.46 8.19
N PRO A 123 3.04 11.27 7.36
CA PRO A 123 3.36 10.94 5.96
C PRO A 123 4.19 9.67 5.78
N GLU A 124 5.15 9.42 6.66
CA GLU A 124 6.05 8.26 6.60
C GLU A 124 5.59 7.07 7.44
N SER A 125 4.53 7.24 8.25
CA SER A 125 4.02 6.14 9.07
C SER A 125 3.30 5.10 8.20
N PRO A 126 3.25 3.82 8.62
CA PRO A 126 2.49 2.80 7.89
C PRO A 126 1.01 3.19 7.69
N ALA A 127 0.42 3.86 8.68
CA ALA A 127 -0.97 4.31 8.61
C ALA A 127 -1.15 5.45 7.58
N GLY A 128 -0.22 6.41 7.53
CA GLY A 128 -0.26 7.50 6.55
C GLY A 128 0.00 7.02 5.13
N ILE A 129 0.91 6.06 4.93
CA ILE A 129 1.13 5.41 3.63
C ILE A 129 -0.14 4.67 3.18
N THR A 130 -0.75 3.90 4.08
CA THR A 130 -2.02 3.20 3.81
C THR A 130 -3.14 4.19 3.46
N ALA A 131 -3.27 5.27 4.23
CA ALA A 131 -4.26 6.31 3.99
C ALA A 131 -4.06 6.99 2.62
N ARG A 132 -2.80 7.30 2.27
CA ARG A 132 -2.44 7.89 0.98
C ARG A 132 -2.79 6.98 -0.20
N TYR A 133 -2.60 5.66 -0.07
CA TYR A 133 -3.02 4.69 -1.07
C TYR A 133 -4.55 4.67 -1.25
N HIS A 134 -5.31 4.71 -0.16
CA HIS A 134 -6.78 4.77 -0.23
C HIS A 134 -7.27 6.10 -0.80
N ALA A 135 -6.63 7.23 -0.47
CA ALA A 135 -6.90 8.52 -1.07
C ALA A 135 -6.68 8.48 -2.60
N ALA A 136 -5.55 7.94 -3.06
CA ALA A 136 -5.27 7.76 -4.49
C ALA A 136 -6.37 6.95 -5.19
N THR A 137 -6.80 5.86 -4.57
CA THR A 137 -7.86 4.99 -5.10
C THR A 137 -9.20 5.74 -5.21
N LEU A 138 -9.58 6.52 -4.19
CA LEU A 138 -10.82 7.32 -4.22
C LEU A 138 -10.73 8.48 -5.22
N LEU A 139 -9.57 9.12 -5.37
CA LEU A 139 -9.35 10.14 -6.39
C LEU A 139 -9.58 9.55 -7.79
N GLY A 140 -9.08 8.34 -8.04
CA GLY A 140 -9.31 7.60 -9.28
C GLY A 140 -10.80 7.31 -9.54
N THR A 141 -11.54 6.84 -8.54
CA THR A 141 -12.99 6.55 -8.69
C THR A 141 -13.83 7.82 -8.87
N LEU A 142 -13.41 8.94 -8.29
CA LEU A 142 -14.02 10.27 -8.49
C LEU A 142 -13.62 10.92 -9.83
N GLY A 143 -12.74 10.28 -10.62
CA GLY A 143 -12.28 10.80 -11.92
C GLY A 143 -11.20 11.88 -11.81
N ARG A 144 -10.67 12.14 -10.61
CA ARG A 144 -9.56 13.07 -10.34
C ARG A 144 -8.22 12.40 -10.63
N ARG A 145 -8.00 12.08 -11.90
CA ARG A 145 -6.89 11.22 -12.37
C ARG A 145 -5.51 11.79 -12.04
N ASP A 146 -5.25 13.05 -12.36
CA ASP A 146 -3.95 13.67 -12.14
C ASP A 146 -3.55 13.64 -10.65
N GLU A 147 -4.51 13.85 -9.76
CA GLU A 147 -4.30 13.76 -8.31
C GLU A 147 -4.10 12.31 -7.86
N ALA A 148 -4.85 11.36 -8.42
CA ALA A 148 -4.65 9.94 -8.15
C ALA A 148 -3.24 9.48 -8.53
N GLU A 149 -2.73 9.90 -9.69
CA GLU A 149 -1.37 9.60 -10.13
C GLU A 149 -0.32 10.15 -9.16
N ALA A 150 -0.46 11.40 -8.74
CA ALA A 150 0.44 12.02 -7.77
C ALA A 150 0.46 11.26 -6.43
N TYR A 151 -0.71 10.94 -5.88
CA TYR A 151 -0.81 10.21 -4.62
C TYR A 151 -0.27 8.78 -4.73
N TYR A 152 -0.50 8.07 -5.84
CA TYR A 152 0.10 6.76 -6.06
C TYR A 152 1.62 6.85 -6.17
N ALA A 153 2.16 7.81 -6.91
CA ALA A 153 3.60 8.00 -7.04
C ALA A 153 4.28 8.27 -5.69
N GLU A 154 3.67 9.08 -4.83
CA GLU A 154 4.15 9.29 -3.47
C GLU A 154 4.14 8.00 -2.63
N VAL A 155 3.09 7.17 -2.74
CA VAL A 155 3.06 5.87 -2.07
C VAL A 155 4.20 4.99 -2.59
N VAL A 156 4.43 4.91 -3.90
CA VAL A 156 5.54 4.13 -4.45
C VAL A 156 6.89 4.60 -3.89
N ALA A 157 7.11 5.92 -3.81
CA ALA A 157 8.34 6.50 -3.28
C ALA A 157 8.58 6.19 -1.80
N LEU A 158 7.54 6.25 -0.96
CA LEU A 158 7.63 6.04 0.49
C LEU A 158 7.64 4.55 0.88
N ALA A 159 6.85 3.76 0.17
CA ALA A 159 6.51 2.39 0.51
C ALA A 159 7.42 1.37 -0.18
N GLY A 160 8.04 1.77 -1.31
CA GLY A 160 8.94 0.94 -2.10
C GLY A 160 8.30 -0.40 -2.49
N ASP A 161 8.93 -1.47 -2.05
CA ASP A 161 8.54 -2.84 -2.40
C ASP A 161 7.59 -3.50 -1.40
N ASN A 162 7.05 -2.74 -0.44
CA ASN A 162 5.99 -3.23 0.43
C ASN A 162 4.66 -3.43 -0.34
N ILE A 163 3.66 -4.03 0.32
CA ILE A 163 2.37 -4.34 -0.32
C ILE A 163 1.68 -3.11 -0.92
N TYR A 164 1.69 -1.97 -0.22
CA TYR A 164 1.06 -0.74 -0.70
C TYR A 164 1.83 -0.09 -1.84
N GLY A 165 3.16 -0.16 -1.84
CA GLY A 165 3.98 0.30 -2.96
C GLY A 165 3.77 -0.54 -4.22
N ARG A 166 3.58 -1.86 -4.09
CA ARG A 166 3.21 -2.73 -5.22
C ARG A 166 1.80 -2.44 -5.73
N MET A 167 0.83 -2.33 -4.82
CA MET A 167 -0.55 -1.98 -5.20
C MET A 167 -0.64 -0.57 -5.80
N ALA A 168 0.15 0.40 -5.32
CA ALA A 168 0.18 1.75 -5.86
C ALA A 168 0.79 1.79 -7.26
N ARG A 169 1.82 0.99 -7.57
CA ARG A 169 2.32 0.86 -8.95
C ARG A 169 1.24 0.35 -9.90
N LEU A 170 0.47 -0.65 -9.48
CA LEU A 170 -0.67 -1.15 -10.27
C LEU A 170 -1.76 -0.07 -10.43
N GLY A 171 -2.11 0.64 -9.35
CA GLY A 171 -3.05 1.76 -9.41
C GLY A 171 -2.60 2.89 -10.34
N LEU A 172 -1.30 3.20 -10.35
CA LEU A 172 -0.70 4.18 -11.25
C LEU A 172 -0.77 3.72 -12.71
N ALA A 173 -0.50 2.44 -12.98
CA ALA A 173 -0.62 1.85 -14.31
C ALA A 173 -2.07 1.91 -14.81
N GLU A 174 -3.04 1.57 -13.96
CA GLU A 174 -4.46 1.66 -14.27
C GLU A 174 -4.93 3.11 -14.51
N THR A 175 -4.42 4.05 -13.72
CA THR A 175 -4.74 5.47 -13.89
C THR A 175 -4.19 6.00 -15.20
N SER A 176 -2.94 5.64 -15.55
CA SER A 176 -2.31 5.96 -16.85
C SER A 176 -3.10 5.37 -18.03
N MET A 177 -3.54 4.11 -17.92
CA MET A 177 -4.40 3.45 -18.91
C MET A 177 -5.70 4.20 -19.14
N ASN A 178 -6.33 4.68 -18.06
CA ASN A 178 -7.59 5.41 -18.13
C ASN A 178 -7.38 6.84 -18.63
N GLY A 179 -6.22 7.44 -18.34
CA GLY A 179 -5.75 8.73 -18.84
C GLY A 179 -5.41 8.75 -20.33
N GLY A 180 -5.39 7.59 -21.00
CA GLY A 180 -5.06 7.49 -22.43
C GLY A 180 -3.57 7.45 -22.70
N ASN A 181 -2.75 7.11 -21.71
CA ASN A 181 -1.32 6.89 -21.85
C ASN A 181 -0.97 5.39 -21.69
N PRO A 182 -1.23 4.56 -22.72
CA PRO A 182 -1.02 3.13 -22.63
C PRO A 182 0.47 2.76 -22.54
N ASP A 183 1.39 3.53 -23.13
CA ASP A 183 2.83 3.27 -23.03
C ASP A 183 3.35 3.40 -21.59
N ALA A 184 2.92 4.44 -20.86
CA ALA A 184 3.29 4.59 -19.45
C ALA A 184 2.73 3.44 -18.59
N ALA A 185 1.51 3.00 -18.88
CA ALA A 185 0.92 1.87 -18.19
C ALA A 185 1.63 0.54 -18.47
N ILE A 186 2.02 0.30 -19.73
CA ILE A 186 2.80 -0.88 -20.14
C ILE A 186 4.07 -0.96 -19.28
N ALA A 187 4.85 0.12 -19.21
CA ALA A 187 6.09 0.15 -18.44
C ALA A 187 5.87 -0.20 -16.96
N LEU A 188 4.80 0.33 -16.35
CA LEU A 188 4.46 0.05 -14.95
C LEU A 188 3.98 -1.39 -14.72
N PHE A 189 3.20 -1.96 -15.65
CA PHE A 189 2.79 -3.36 -15.57
C PHE A 189 3.97 -4.32 -15.78
N GLU A 190 4.89 -4.01 -16.69
CA GLU A 190 6.13 -4.78 -16.87
C GLU A 190 7.01 -4.74 -15.62
N GLU A 191 7.17 -3.56 -15.00
CA GLU A 191 7.86 -3.45 -13.71
C GLU A 191 7.17 -4.35 -12.66
N ALA A 192 5.83 -4.33 -12.60
CA ALA A 192 5.07 -5.16 -11.68
C ALA A 192 5.23 -6.68 -11.91
N LEU A 193 5.47 -7.12 -13.14
CA LEU A 193 5.79 -8.53 -13.45
C LEU A 193 7.20 -8.92 -13.00
N ASN A 194 8.14 -7.99 -13.05
CA ASN A 194 9.54 -8.21 -12.63
C ASN A 194 9.72 -8.20 -11.11
N LEU A 195 8.75 -7.64 -10.39
CA LEU A 195 8.73 -7.59 -8.94
C LEU A 195 8.49 -8.99 -8.34
N THR A 196 9.56 -9.75 -8.13
CA THR A 196 9.53 -11.09 -7.52
C THR A 196 8.85 -11.10 -6.15
N GLY A 197 7.76 -11.87 -5.99
CA GLY A 197 7.11 -12.10 -4.71
C GLY A 197 5.69 -12.66 -4.83
N ALA A 198 5.32 -13.61 -3.95
CA ALA A 198 4.07 -14.37 -3.97
C ALA A 198 2.77 -13.58 -3.68
N GLN A 199 2.79 -12.24 -3.78
CA GLN A 199 1.68 -11.39 -3.34
C GLN A 199 0.97 -10.62 -4.45
N VAL A 200 1.48 -10.62 -5.69
CA VAL A 200 0.79 -10.02 -6.84
C VAL A 200 0.28 -11.16 -7.74
N PRO A 201 -1.03 -11.23 -8.05
CA PRO A 201 -1.57 -12.21 -9.00
C PRO A 201 -1.07 -11.87 -10.41
N LEU A 202 -0.01 -12.56 -10.84
CA LEU A 202 0.68 -12.30 -12.11
C LEU A 202 -0.24 -12.45 -13.33
N ASP A 203 -1.15 -13.42 -13.28
CA ASP A 203 -2.19 -13.63 -14.29
C ASP A 203 -3.09 -12.40 -14.45
N GLY A 204 -3.47 -11.74 -13.34
CA GLY A 204 -4.22 -10.48 -13.38
C GLY A 204 -3.41 -9.31 -13.94
N VAL A 205 -2.10 -9.26 -13.67
CA VAL A 205 -1.21 -8.23 -14.24
C VAL A 205 -1.02 -8.46 -15.74
N LEU A 206 -0.81 -9.71 -16.18
CA LEU A 206 -0.72 -10.09 -17.59
C LEU A 206 -1.99 -9.74 -18.36
N MET A 207 -3.17 -9.98 -17.78
CA MET A 207 -4.44 -9.60 -18.40
C MET A 207 -4.53 -8.09 -18.64
N ARG A 208 -4.10 -7.29 -17.66
CA ARG A 208 -4.08 -5.82 -17.78
C ARG A 208 -3.01 -5.34 -18.76
N LEU A 209 -1.84 -5.98 -18.78
CA LEU A 209 -0.76 -5.69 -19.71
C LEU A 209 -1.16 -5.98 -21.16
N GLY A 210 -1.77 -7.15 -21.44
CA GLY A 210 -2.27 -7.47 -22.78
C GLY A 210 -3.29 -6.44 -23.28
N ARG A 211 -4.22 -6.02 -22.42
CA ARG A 211 -5.15 -4.93 -22.74
C ARG A 211 -4.46 -3.59 -22.96
N ALA A 212 -3.38 -3.31 -22.24
CA ALA A 212 -2.57 -2.12 -22.42
C ALA A 212 -1.90 -2.12 -23.80
N TYR A 213 -1.32 -3.25 -24.19
CA TYR A 213 -0.76 -3.46 -25.52
C TYR A 213 -1.79 -3.28 -26.64
N LEU A 214 -3.00 -3.84 -26.50
CA LEU A 214 -4.08 -3.61 -27.47
C LEU A 214 -4.43 -2.13 -27.63
N ARG A 215 -4.52 -1.37 -26.53
CA ARG A 215 -4.78 0.09 -26.61
C ARG A 215 -3.62 0.86 -27.25
N ALA A 216 -2.39 0.37 -27.13
CA ALA A 216 -1.22 0.93 -27.79
C ALA A 216 -1.09 0.50 -29.27
N GLY A 217 -1.95 -0.39 -29.77
CA GLY A 217 -1.85 -0.97 -31.12
C GLY A 217 -0.73 -2.01 -31.27
N ARG A 218 -0.19 -2.52 -30.15
CA ARG A 218 0.87 -3.52 -30.08
C ARG A 218 0.28 -4.92 -30.00
N THR A 219 -0.27 -5.40 -31.11
CA THR A 219 -1.03 -6.65 -31.15
C THR A 219 -0.19 -7.89 -30.81
N VAL A 220 1.06 -7.95 -31.27
CA VAL A 220 1.95 -9.10 -31.05
C VAL A 220 2.26 -9.25 -29.55
N GLU A 221 2.63 -8.16 -28.89
CA GLU A 221 2.92 -8.17 -27.45
C GLU A 221 1.67 -8.44 -26.59
N ALA A 222 0.49 -8.05 -27.09
CA ALA A 222 -0.78 -8.41 -26.47
C ALA A 222 -1.04 -9.92 -26.55
N GLU A 223 -0.84 -10.52 -27.72
CA GLU A 223 -0.98 -11.97 -27.93
C GLU A 223 -0.04 -12.75 -26.98
N GLU A 224 1.23 -12.37 -26.92
CA GLU A 224 2.19 -12.99 -25.99
C GLU A 224 1.72 -12.90 -24.53
N SER A 225 1.18 -11.74 -24.12
CA SER A 225 0.68 -11.54 -22.76
C SER A 225 -0.50 -12.45 -22.43
N PHE A 226 -1.45 -12.61 -23.35
CA PHE A 226 -2.61 -13.49 -23.16
C PHE A 226 -2.25 -14.97 -23.24
N ALA A 227 -1.36 -15.36 -24.15
CA ALA A 227 -0.86 -16.73 -24.27
C ALA A 227 -0.22 -17.20 -22.97
N ARG A 228 0.61 -16.35 -22.35
CA ARG A 228 1.20 -16.64 -21.03
C ARG A 228 0.17 -16.91 -19.95
N ILE A 229 -1.00 -16.28 -19.97
CA ILE A 229 -2.08 -16.56 -19.01
C ILE A 229 -2.58 -17.99 -19.19
N VAL A 230 -2.84 -18.39 -20.44
CA VAL A 230 -3.37 -19.72 -20.77
C VAL A 230 -2.34 -20.81 -20.46
N ASP A 231 -1.08 -20.57 -20.81
CA ASP A 231 0.01 -21.55 -20.71
C ASP A 231 0.58 -21.68 -19.28
N GLU A 232 0.86 -20.55 -18.62
CA GLU A 232 1.50 -20.53 -17.29
C GLU A 232 0.47 -20.63 -16.16
N PHE A 233 -0.78 -20.20 -16.38
CA PHE A 233 -1.83 -20.11 -15.36
C PHE A 233 -3.14 -20.82 -15.77
N PRO A 234 -3.14 -22.14 -16.02
CA PRO A 234 -4.30 -22.88 -16.52
C PRO A 234 -5.49 -22.96 -15.55
N GLN A 235 -5.33 -22.52 -14.30
CA GLN A 235 -6.42 -22.43 -13.30
C GLN A 235 -6.81 -20.97 -13.01
N SER A 236 -6.27 -20.01 -13.76
CA SER A 236 -6.61 -18.61 -13.61
C SER A 236 -8.08 -18.36 -13.99
N ILE A 237 -8.73 -17.49 -13.21
CA ILE A 237 -10.05 -16.95 -13.57
C ILE A 237 -10.02 -16.16 -14.89
N TYR A 238 -8.85 -15.70 -15.31
CA TYR A 238 -8.64 -14.94 -16.54
C TYR A 238 -8.42 -15.82 -17.77
N GLY A 239 -8.15 -17.13 -17.60
CA GLY A 239 -7.86 -18.05 -18.71
C GLY A 239 -8.91 -18.03 -19.84
N PRO A 240 -10.22 -18.18 -19.55
CA PRO A 240 -11.24 -18.13 -20.60
C PRO A 240 -11.30 -16.79 -21.36
N VAL A 241 -11.07 -15.68 -20.65
CA VAL A 241 -11.06 -14.34 -21.25
C VAL A 241 -9.82 -14.17 -22.12
N ALA A 242 -8.65 -14.60 -21.64
CA ALA A 242 -7.40 -14.54 -22.40
C ALA A 242 -7.50 -15.37 -23.69
N GLN A 243 -8.08 -16.57 -23.63
CA GLN A 243 -8.31 -17.39 -24.82
C GLN A 243 -9.22 -16.69 -25.85
N THR A 244 -10.29 -16.03 -25.39
CA THR A 244 -11.19 -15.30 -26.27
C THR A 244 -10.45 -14.17 -26.99
N GLU A 245 -9.65 -13.40 -26.27
CA GLU A 245 -8.84 -12.32 -26.86
C GLU A 245 -7.83 -12.87 -27.88
N LEU A 246 -7.19 -14.02 -27.62
CA LEU A 246 -6.30 -14.68 -28.59
C LEU A 246 -7.02 -15.09 -29.87
N ASP A 247 -8.19 -15.73 -29.75
CA ASP A 247 -8.98 -16.17 -30.90
C ASP A 247 -9.43 -14.96 -31.76
N GLU A 248 -9.81 -13.85 -31.12
CA GLU A 248 -10.15 -12.59 -31.79
C GLU A 248 -8.95 -11.97 -32.51
N LEU A 249 -7.75 -12.05 -31.95
CA LEU A 249 -6.55 -11.54 -32.61
C LEU A 249 -6.18 -12.38 -33.85
N GLN A 250 -6.24 -13.72 -33.73
CA GLN A 250 -5.91 -14.63 -34.83
C GLN A 250 -6.88 -14.50 -36.00
N THR A 251 -8.17 -14.31 -35.73
CA THR A 251 -9.18 -14.09 -36.79
C THR A 251 -8.95 -12.78 -37.54
N ARG A 252 -8.57 -11.71 -36.82
CA ARG A 252 -8.27 -10.40 -37.44
C ARG A 252 -7.04 -10.46 -38.33
N ASP A 253 -6.01 -11.19 -37.94
CA ASP A 253 -4.80 -11.37 -38.74
C ASP A 253 -5.06 -12.22 -39.99
N ALA A 254 -5.93 -13.24 -39.88
CA ALA A 254 -6.38 -14.05 -41.01
C ALA A 254 -7.19 -13.23 -42.03
N ASP A 255 -8.01 -12.29 -41.58
CA ASP A 255 -8.81 -11.40 -42.45
C ASP A 255 -7.97 -10.28 -43.09
N ALA A 256 -6.81 -9.93 -42.51
CA ALA A 256 -5.91 -8.89 -43.01
C ALA A 256 -4.87 -9.39 -44.03
N SER A 257 -4.74 -10.71 -44.20
CA SER A 257 -3.77 -11.38 -45.07
C SER A 257 -4.35 -11.76 -46.44
#